data_AF-A0A928ZRB8-F1
#
_entry.id   AF-A0A928ZRB8-F1
#
_cell.length_a   1.000
_cell.length_b   1.000
_cell.length_c   1.000
_cell.angle_alpha   90.00
_cell.angle_beta   90.00
_cell.angle_gamma   90.00
#
_symmetry.space_group_name_H-M   'P 1'
#
loop_
_entity.id
_entity.type
_entity.pdbx_description
1 polymer ?
#
loop_
_entity_poly.entity_id
_entity_poly.type
_entity_poly.pdbx_seq_one_letter_code
_entity_poly.pdbx_strand_id
1 'polypeptide(L)' 'VAALSFARNRGCAPRDMSAQALTEYNALVDYVINSLS' A
#
# COMPACT_ATOMS: atom_id res chain seq x y z
N VAL A 1 0.38 -6.44 11.46
CA VAL A 1 1.17 -5.30 10.92
C VAL A 1 2.18 -5.72 9.86
N ALA A 2 3.16 -6.60 10.15
CA ALA A 2 4.26 -6.93 9.22
C ALA A 2 3.85 -7.31 7.78
N ALA A 3 2.83 -8.15 7.61
CA ALA A 3 2.35 -8.55 6.28
C ALA A 3 1.83 -7.37 5.45
N LEU A 4 1.08 -6.46 6.08
CA LEU A 4 0.52 -5.28 5.41
C LEU A 4 1.62 -4.25 5.12
N SER A 5 2.60 -4.08 6.01
CA SER A 5 3.77 -3.23 5.76
C SER A 5 4.59 -3.74 4.58
N PHE A 6 4.73 -5.06 4.43
CA PHE A 6 5.36 -5.65 3.25
C PHE A 6 4.56 -5.34 1.97
N ALA A 7 3.24 -5.57 1.98
CA ALA A 7 2.38 -5.28 0.83
C ALA A 7 2.44 -3.80 0.41
N ARG A 8 2.39 -2.88 1.38
CA ARG A 8 2.50 -1.43 1.19
C ARG A 8 3.80 -0.99 0.52
N ASN A 9 4.90 -1.67 0.82
CA ASN A 9 6.23 -1.33 0.32
C ASN A 9 6.59 -2.04 -0.98
N ARG A 10 5.73 -2.96 -1.46
CA ARG A 10 6.04 -3.82 -2.61
C ARG A 10 5.54 -3.29 -3.95
N GLY A 11 4.40 -2.59 -3.96
CA GLY A 11 3.80 -2.08 -5.19
C GLY A 11 4.67 -1.00 -5.86
N CYS A 12 4.79 -1.06 -7.18
CA CYS A 12 5.51 -0.06 -7.96
C CYS A 12 4.79 0.33 -9.26
N ALA A 13 4.83 1.61 -9.60
CA ALA A 13 4.36 2.15 -10.87
C ALA A 13 5.58 2.44 -11.77
N PRO A 14 5.51 2.19 -13.09
CA PRO A 14 4.33 1.81 -13.88
C PRO A 14 4.11 0.29 -14.02
N ARG A 15 4.92 -0.56 -13.38
CA ARG A 15 4.91 -2.01 -13.57
C ARG A 15 3.58 -2.67 -13.15
N ASP A 16 3.12 -2.37 -11.94
CA ASP A 16 1.99 -3.08 -11.33
C ASP A 16 0.66 -2.36 -11.61
N MET A 17 0.70 -1.03 -11.69
CA MET A 17 -0.45 -0.16 -11.94
C MET A 17 -0.01 1.29 -12.25
N SER A 18 -0.98 2.17 -12.51
CA SER A 18 -0.72 3.61 -12.64
C SER A 18 -0.28 4.23 -11.31
N ALA A 19 0.45 5.35 -11.38
CA ALA A 19 0.93 6.03 -10.17
C ALA A 19 -0.22 6.42 -9.22
N GLN A 20 -1.35 6.88 -9.76
CA GLN A 20 -2.51 7.27 -8.95
C GLN A 20 -3.20 6.07 -8.31
N ALA A 21 -3.34 4.95 -9.03
CA ALA A 21 -3.89 3.73 -8.46
C ALA A 21 -3.01 3.19 -7.32
N LEU A 22 -1.68 3.26 -7.46
CA LEU A 22 -0.75 2.85 -6.42
C LEU A 22 -0.86 3.74 -5.18
N THR A 23 -1.05 5.05 -5.34
CA THR A 23 -1.28 5.98 -4.24
C THR A 23 -2.52 5.62 -3.43
N GLU A 24 -3.65 5.36 -4.09
CA GLU A 24 -4.91 5.01 -3.41
C GLU A 24 -4.83 3.65 -2.71
N TYR A 25 -4.24 2.63 -3.37
CA TYR A 25 -3.97 1.33 -2.75
C TYR A 25 -3.15 1.49 -1.46
N ASN A 26 -2.06 2.25 -1.55
CA ASN A 26 -1.17 2.51 -0.45
C ASN A 26 -1.85 3.23 0.72
N ALA A 27 -2.72 4.22 0.43
CA ALA A 27 -3.47 4.94 1.44
C ALA A 27 -4.41 4.03 2.25
N LEU A 28 -5.10 3.11 1.57
CA LEU A 28 -5.98 2.14 2.25
C LEU A 28 -5.19 1.14 3.09
N VAL A 29 -4.04 0.66 2.60
CA VAL A 29 -3.19 -0.26 3.37
C VAL A 29 -2.61 0.45 4.60
N ASP A 30 -2.15 1.70 4.47
CA ASP A 30 -1.66 2.51 5.59
C ASP A 30 -2.76 2.73 6.63
N TYR A 31 -4.01 2.98 6.21
CA TYR A 31 -5.14 3.11 7.12
C TYR A 31 -5.36 1.84 7.96
N VAL A 32 -5.31 0.66 7.34
CA VAL A 32 -5.46 -0.62 8.05
C VAL A 32 -4.26 -0.90 8.96
N ILE A 33 -3.06 -0.51 8.57
CA ILE A 33 -1.87 -0.62 9.45
C ILE A 33 -2.06 0.22 10.70
N ASN A 34 -2.49 1.48 10.53
CA ASN A 34 -2.71 2.41 11.64
C ASN A 34 -3.84 1.96 12.57
N SER A 35 -4.89 1.32 12.04
CA SER A 35 -5.99 0.81 12.88
C SER A 35 -5.65 -0.44 13.68
N LEU A 36 -4.54 -1.12 13.35
CA LEU A 36 -4.01 -2.30 14.03
C LEU A 36 -2.78 -1.99 14.91
N SER A 37 -2.46 -0.71 15.09
CA SER A 37 -1.30 -0.22 15.84
C SER A 37 -1.67 0.28 17.23
#